data_AF-A0A0R0CLT8-F1
#
_entry.id   AF-A0A0R0CLT8-F1
#
_cell.length_a   1.000
_cell.length_b   1.000
_cell.length_c   1.000
_cell.angle_alpha   90.00
_cell.angle_beta   90.00
_cell.angle_gamma   90.00
#
_symmetry.space_group_name_H-M   'P 1'
#
loop_
_entity.id
_entity.type
_entity.pdbx_description
1 polymer ?
#
loop_
_entity_poly.entity_id
_entity_poly.type
_entity_poly.pdbx_seq_one_letter_code
_entity_poly.pdbx_strand_id
1 'polypeptide(L)'
;MSEEFKWSPLNPGYPGQEVLYKLGISPVARLIDRIGGMWFALLDYPLPDTKQVRDCTSYEAGRRGVELWAARYADRLRTEIADQHEAWLKSQPWRPGARIRVGASEVTAGLGAAEGTLTFPSDEQG
;
A
#
# COMPACT_ATOMS: atom_id res chain seq x y z
N MET A 1 -0.05 3.39 13.31
CA MET A 1 0.67 3.25 12.02
C MET A 1 1.06 4.64 11.58
N SER A 2 2.32 4.90 11.27
CA SER A 2 2.78 6.26 10.95
C SER A 2 2.17 6.73 9.62
N GLU A 3 1.32 7.75 9.69
CA GLU A 3 0.69 8.43 8.54
C GLU A 3 1.66 9.42 7.87
N GLU A 4 2.92 8.98 7.71
CA GLU A 4 3.99 9.80 7.15
C GLU A 4 4.17 9.47 5.67
N PHE A 5 4.43 10.52 4.88
CA PHE A 5 4.80 10.37 3.49
C PHE A 5 6.27 10.01 3.35
N LYS A 6 6.57 8.95 2.62
CA LYS A 6 7.95 8.51 2.40
C LYS A 6 8.17 7.94 1.01
N TRP A 7 9.39 8.13 0.53
CA TRP A 7 9.89 7.41 -0.64
C TRP A 7 10.31 6.00 -0.26
N SER A 8 10.20 5.10 -1.23
CA SER A 8 10.59 3.71 -1.07
C SER A 8 10.94 3.11 -2.43
N PRO A 9 11.77 2.05 -2.46
CA PRO A 9 11.95 1.27 -3.68
C PRO A 9 10.63 0.59 -4.08
N LEU A 10 10.48 0.32 -5.37
CA LEU A 10 9.32 -0.42 -5.89
C LEU A 10 9.23 -1.82 -5.27
N ASN A 11 10.39 -2.48 -5.12
CA ASN A 11 10.49 -3.81 -4.56
C ASN A 11 11.34 -3.78 -3.28
N PRO A 12 10.79 -4.04 -2.08
CA PRO A 12 11.53 -3.93 -0.83
C PRO A 12 12.77 -4.82 -0.74
N GLY A 13 12.75 -5.98 -1.41
CA GLY A 13 13.86 -6.94 -1.43
C GLY A 13 14.98 -6.59 -2.40
N TYR A 14 14.81 -5.56 -3.24
CA TYR A 14 15.82 -5.09 -4.18
C TYR A 14 16.00 -3.59 -3.99
N PRO A 15 17.04 -3.14 -3.25
CA PRO A 15 17.33 -1.74 -3.03
C PRO A 15 17.82 -1.10 -4.34
N GLY A 16 16.87 -0.86 -5.24
CA GLY A 16 17.04 0.00 -6.40
C GLY A 16 16.62 1.43 -6.07
N GLN A 17 16.40 2.21 -7.11
CA GLN A 17 16.00 3.61 -6.99
C GLN A 17 14.62 3.75 -6.31
N GLU A 18 14.52 4.73 -5.41
CA GLU A 18 13.28 5.02 -4.68
C GLU A 18 12.26 5.71 -5.59
N VAL A 19 11.47 4.90 -6.26
CA VAL A 19 10.51 5.37 -7.26
C VAL A 19 9.08 5.38 -6.77
N LEU A 20 8.80 4.90 -5.55
CA LEU A 20 7.44 4.74 -5.03
C LEU A 20 7.23 5.63 -3.81
N TYR A 21 6.31 6.60 -3.94
CA TYR A 21 5.92 7.49 -2.86
C TYR A 21 4.69 6.94 -2.16
N LYS A 22 4.76 6.81 -0.83
CA LYS A 22 3.77 6.12 0.00
C LYS A 22 3.31 6.99 1.16
N LEU A 23 2.08 6.80 1.58
CA LEU A 23 1.54 7.24 2.87
C LEU A 23 1.31 6.00 3.73
N GLY A 24 2.14 5.82 4.77
CA GLY A 24 2.17 4.57 5.54
C GLY A 24 2.59 3.38 4.68
N ILE A 25 1.68 2.42 4.46
CA ILE A 25 1.91 1.24 3.60
C ILE A 25 1.34 1.43 2.18
N SER A 26 0.47 2.42 1.98
CA SER A 26 -0.26 2.60 0.73
C SER A 26 0.54 3.48 -0.24
N PRO A 27 0.80 3.03 -1.47
CA PRO A 27 1.40 3.89 -2.48
C PRO A 27 0.40 4.95 -2.94
N VAL A 28 0.88 6.16 -3.20
CA VAL A 28 0.09 7.32 -3.68
C VAL A 28 0.60 7.86 -5.01
N ALA A 29 1.89 7.70 -5.28
CA ALA A 29 2.50 8.12 -6.53
C ALA A 29 3.70 7.24 -6.87
N ARG A 30 4.03 7.19 -8.17
CA ARG A 30 5.14 6.41 -8.69
C ARG A 30 5.89 7.19 -9.75
N LEU A 31 7.21 7.26 -9.65
CA LEU A 31 8.10 7.68 -10.72
C LEU A 31 8.44 6.50 -11.62
N ILE A 32 8.49 6.76 -12.92
CA ILE A 32 8.89 5.78 -13.92
C ILE A 32 9.88 6.44 -14.86
N ASP A 33 11.00 5.75 -15.07
CA ASP A 33 12.00 6.13 -16.06
C ASP A 33 11.54 5.69 -17.45
N ARG A 34 11.62 6.59 -18.43
CA ARG A 34 11.53 6.24 -19.85
C ARG A 34 12.93 5.98 -20.39
N ILE A 35 12.97 5.15 -21.43
CA ILE A 35 14.19 4.94 -22.20
C ILE A 35 14.68 6.30 -22.71
N GLY A 36 15.90 6.70 -22.32
CA GLY A 36 16.53 7.97 -22.70
C GLY A 36 16.59 9.04 -21.60
N GLY A 37 16.31 8.70 -20.34
CA GLY A 37 16.51 9.62 -19.20
C GLY A 37 15.39 10.63 -19.00
N MET A 38 14.27 10.45 -19.69
CA MET A 38 13.03 11.20 -19.43
C MET A 38 12.23 10.49 -18.36
N TRP A 39 11.71 11.22 -17.37
CA TRP A 39 10.94 10.65 -16.28
C TRP A 39 9.47 11.01 -16.42
N PHE A 40 8.58 10.23 -15.82
CA PHE A 40 7.22 10.69 -15.57
C PHE A 40 6.73 10.24 -14.21
N ALA A 41 5.90 11.08 -13.59
CA ALA A 41 5.20 10.78 -12.36
C ALA A 41 3.78 10.30 -12.67
N LEU A 42 3.43 9.13 -12.16
CA LEU A 42 2.06 8.66 -12.02
C LEU A 42 1.55 9.10 -10.65
N LEU A 43 0.62 10.05 -10.65
CA LEU A 43 -0.09 10.50 -9.46
C LEU A 43 -1.39 9.71 -9.31
N ASP A 44 -1.97 9.70 -8.11
CA ASP A 44 -3.17 8.93 -7.78
C ASP A 44 -3.00 7.41 -8.06
N TYR A 45 -1.79 6.90 -7.86
CA TYR A 45 -1.49 5.47 -7.94
C TYR A 45 -1.96 4.77 -6.65
N PRO A 46 -2.57 3.57 -6.67
CA PRO A 46 -2.72 2.65 -7.80
C PRO A 46 -4.03 2.78 -8.58
N LEU A 47 -4.91 3.72 -8.24
CA LEU A 47 -6.27 3.83 -8.78
C LEU A 47 -6.25 3.94 -10.30
N PRO A 48 -6.89 3.03 -11.06
CA PRO A 48 -6.82 3.01 -12.52
C PRO A 48 -7.47 4.23 -13.19
N ASP A 49 -8.54 4.78 -12.61
CA ASP A 49 -9.42 5.74 -13.30
C ASP A 49 -9.04 7.21 -13.08
N THR A 50 -8.17 7.51 -12.12
CA THR A 50 -7.78 8.88 -11.74
C THR A 50 -6.29 9.17 -11.98
N LYS A 51 -5.56 8.27 -12.66
CA LYS A 51 -4.12 8.42 -12.87
C LYS A 51 -3.80 9.69 -13.64
N GLN A 52 -3.13 10.62 -12.98
CA GLN A 52 -2.55 11.77 -13.66
C GLN A 52 -1.11 11.44 -14.01
N VAL A 53 -0.80 11.50 -15.31
CA VAL A 53 0.58 11.37 -15.80
C VAL A 53 1.17 12.77 -15.93
N ARG A 54 2.35 12.98 -15.35
CA ARG A 54 3.12 14.22 -15.49
C ARG A 54 4.49 13.89 -16.01
N ASP A 55 4.83 14.41 -17.18
CA ASP A 55 6.19 14.30 -17.71
C ASP A 55 7.15 15.14 -16.84
N CYS A 56 8.34 14.59 -16.61
CA CYS A 56 9.39 15.15 -15.78
C CYS A 56 10.71 15.16 -16.56
N THR A 57 11.44 16.26 -16.46
CA THR A 57 12.72 16.41 -17.16
C THR A 57 13.86 15.65 -16.48
N SER A 58 13.71 15.28 -15.21
CA SER A 58 14.65 14.47 -14.45
C SER A 58 13.98 13.75 -13.29
N TYR A 59 14.66 12.76 -12.72
CA TYR A 59 14.23 12.07 -11.50
C TYR A 59 14.02 13.04 -10.33
N GLU A 60 14.97 13.94 -10.08
CA GLU A 60 14.89 14.91 -8.97
C GLU A 60 13.73 15.90 -9.15
N ALA A 61 13.52 16.38 -10.38
CA ALA A 61 12.38 17.23 -10.70
C ALA A 61 11.06 16.49 -10.47
N GLY A 62 11.01 15.20 -10.85
CA GLY A 62 9.87 14.34 -10.61
C GLY A 62 9.60 14.13 -9.11
N ARG A 63 10.63 13.83 -8.31
CA ARG A 63 10.48 13.67 -6.85
C ARG A 63 9.91 14.92 -6.20
N ARG A 64 10.51 16.08 -6.49
CA ARG A 64 10.04 17.36 -5.94
C ARG A 64 8.62 17.69 -6.37
N GLY A 65 8.27 17.40 -7.63
CA GLY A 65 6.91 17.58 -8.15
C GLY A 65 5.89 16.70 -7.41
N VAL A 66 6.23 15.44 -7.17
CA VAL A 66 5.38 14.50 -6.40
C VAL A 66 5.21 14.95 -4.96
N GLU A 67 6.28 15.38 -4.29
CA GLU A 67 6.23 15.88 -2.91
C GLU A 67 5.33 17.12 -2.80
N LEU A 68 5.49 18.10 -3.70
CA LEU A 68 4.65 19.30 -3.74
C LEU A 68 3.19 18.96 -4.02
N TRP A 69 2.93 18.02 -4.94
CA TRP A 69 1.58 17.54 -5.20
C TRP A 69 0.98 16.87 -3.97
N ALA A 70 1.71 15.96 -3.33
CA ALA A 70 1.23 15.25 -2.16
C ALA A 70 0.96 16.20 -0.99
N ALA A 71 1.82 17.21 -0.78
CA ALA A 71 1.60 18.25 0.21
C ALA A 71 0.32 19.05 -0.09
N ARG A 72 0.07 19.39 -1.36
CA ARG A 72 -1.14 20.12 -1.79
C ARG A 72 -2.43 19.30 -1.59
N TYR A 73 -2.37 17.99 -1.75
CA TYR A 73 -3.53 17.08 -1.68
C TYR A 73 -3.51 16.16 -0.45
N ALA A 74 -2.76 16.51 0.59
CA ALA A 74 -2.48 15.62 1.71
C ALA A 74 -3.76 15.12 2.41
N ASP A 75 -4.71 16.01 2.66
CA ASP A 75 -5.96 15.65 3.34
C ASP A 75 -6.84 14.74 2.48
N ARG A 76 -6.94 15.03 1.18
CA ARG A 76 -7.64 14.16 0.23
C ARG A 76 -7.03 12.75 0.21
N LEU A 77 -5.71 12.66 0.11
CA LEU A 77 -4.99 11.38 0.06
C LEU A 77 -5.18 10.56 1.34
N ARG A 78 -5.22 11.21 2.51
CA ARG A 78 -5.51 10.54 3.78
C ARG A 78 -6.91 9.93 3.79
N THR A 79 -7.93 10.70 3.40
CA THR A 79 -9.31 10.22 3.32
C THR A 79 -9.44 9.06 2.34
N GLU A 80 -8.94 9.23 1.12
CA GLU A 80 -9.02 8.19 0.08
C GLU A 80 -8.33 6.88 0.49
N ILE A 81 -7.17 6.96 1.16
CA ILE A 81 -6.47 5.77 1.67
C ILE A 81 -7.24 5.11 2.81
N ALA A 82 -7.82 5.89 3.73
CA ALA A 82 -8.64 5.36 4.80
C ALA A 82 -9.86 4.60 4.24
N ASP A 83 -10.54 5.19 3.26
CA ASP A 83 -11.69 4.58 2.58
C ASP A 83 -11.29 3.30 1.84
N GLN A 84 -10.17 3.31 1.13
CA GLN A 84 -9.63 2.11 0.46
C GLN A 84 -9.28 1.01 1.46
N HIS A 85 -8.66 1.37 2.58
CA HIS A 85 -8.30 0.42 3.63
C HIS A 85 -9.55 -0.20 4.26
N GLU A 86 -10.57 0.61 4.55
CA GLU A 86 -11.85 0.11 5.05
C GLU A 86 -12.55 -0.80 4.03
N ALA A 87 -12.58 -0.41 2.75
CA ALA A 87 -13.13 -1.22 1.67
C ALA A 87 -12.40 -2.57 1.53
N TRP A 88 -11.06 -2.55 1.62
CA TRP A 88 -10.24 -3.76 1.58
C TRP A 88 -10.49 -4.66 2.79
N LEU A 89 -10.62 -4.10 4.00
CA LEU A 89 -10.98 -4.87 5.19
C LEU A 89 -12.36 -5.53 5.04
N LYS A 90 -13.34 -4.81 4.50
CA LYS A 90 -14.69 -5.34 4.23
C LYS A 90 -14.68 -6.45 3.16
N SER A 91 -13.76 -6.40 2.20
CA SER A 91 -13.63 -7.44 1.18
C SER A 91 -12.92 -8.70 1.66
N GLN A 92 -12.28 -8.69 2.83
CA GLN A 92 -11.58 -9.89 3.32
C GLN A 92 -12.55 -11.00 3.75
N PRO A 93 -12.27 -12.26 3.41
CA PRO A 93 -13.12 -13.38 3.82
C PRO A 93 -13.08 -13.63 5.33
N TRP A 94 -12.00 -13.21 6.01
CA TRP A 94 -11.84 -13.25 7.46
C TRP A 94 -12.17 -11.92 8.17
N ARG A 95 -12.94 -11.04 7.52
CA ARG A 95 -13.39 -9.79 8.15
C ARG A 95 -14.07 -10.08 9.50
N PRO A 96 -13.91 -9.22 10.52
CA PRO A 96 -14.60 -9.38 11.79
C PRO A 96 -16.10 -9.58 11.60
N GLY A 97 -16.67 -10.62 12.23
CA GLY A 97 -18.08 -11.00 12.08
C GLY A 97 -18.38 -11.86 10.84
N ALA A 98 -17.40 -12.19 10.00
CA ALA A 98 -17.60 -13.17 8.94
C ALA A 98 -17.84 -14.57 9.51
N ARG A 99 -18.83 -15.26 8.97
CA ARG A 99 -19.01 -16.69 9.20
C ARG A 99 -18.13 -17.47 8.23
N ILE A 100 -17.14 -18.16 8.76
CA ILE A 100 -16.21 -19.01 8.02
C ILE A 100 -16.62 -20.44 8.27
N ARG A 101 -16.81 -21.21 7.19
CA ARG A 101 -17.02 -22.65 7.28
C ARG A 101 -15.66 -23.35 7.25
N VAL A 102 -15.38 -24.15 8.28
CA VAL A 102 -14.19 -24.99 8.39
C VAL A 102 -14.68 -26.43 8.52
N GLY A 103 -14.61 -27.19 7.42
CA GLY A 103 -15.22 -28.53 7.35
C GLY A 103 -16.75 -28.48 7.48
N ALA A 104 -17.31 -29.28 8.39
CA ALA A 104 -18.76 -29.28 8.69
C ALA A 104 -19.18 -28.20 9.70
N SER A 105 -18.23 -27.47 10.28
CA SER A 105 -18.48 -26.49 11.34
C SER A 105 -18.47 -25.06 10.81
N GLU A 106 -19.29 -24.20 11.40
CA GLU A 106 -19.35 -22.76 11.11
C GLU A 106 -18.83 -21.97 12.32
N VAL A 107 -17.83 -21.12 12.10
CA VAL A 107 -17.23 -20.28 13.14
C VAL A 107 -17.32 -18.80 12.75
N THR A 108 -17.45 -17.92 13.73
CA THR A 108 -17.43 -16.47 13.48
C THR A 108 -16.02 -15.94 13.68
N ALA A 109 -15.48 -15.26 12.67
CA ALA A 109 -14.20 -14.58 12.78
C ALA A 109 -14.31 -13.45 13.82
N GLY A 110 -13.71 -13.66 15.00
CA GLY A 110 -13.58 -12.64 16.02
C GLY A 110 -12.26 -11.88 15.86
N LEU A 111 -12.29 -10.56 16.10
CA LEU A 111 -11.07 -9.78 16.31
C LEU A 111 -10.53 -10.10 17.72
N GLY A 112 -10.08 -11.34 17.92
CA GLY A 112 -9.36 -11.70 19.14
C GLY A 112 -8.01 -11.01 19.08
N ALA A 113 -7.79 -10.04 19.97
CA ALA A 113 -6.45 -9.58 20.31
C ALA A 113 -5.68 -10.78 20.88
N ALA A 114 -5.06 -11.55 20.00
CA ALA A 114 -4.17 -12.61 20.39
C ALA A 114 -2.75 -12.05 20.36
N GLU A 115 -2.28 -11.60 21.53
CA GLU A 115 -0.90 -11.87 21.95
C GLU A 115 -0.70 -13.39 22.14
N GLY A 116 -1.14 -14.18 21.16
CA GLY A 116 -1.03 -15.62 21.14
C GLY A 116 0.21 -15.95 20.35
N THR A 117 1.30 -16.23 21.06
CA THR A 117 2.45 -16.97 20.53
C THR A 117 1.95 -18.07 19.60
N LEU A 118 2.31 -17.98 18.32
CA LEU A 118 2.13 -19.05 17.36
C LEU A 118 3.09 -20.17 17.74
N THR A 119 2.64 -21.09 18.59
CA THR A 119 3.38 -22.33 18.83
C THR A 119 3.06 -23.28 17.68
N PHE A 120 4.03 -23.48 16.79
CA PHE A 120 3.99 -24.56 15.83
C PHE A 120 4.06 -25.90 16.59
N PRO A 121 3.26 -26.91 16.23
CA PRO A 121 3.47 -28.25 16.78
C PRO A 121 4.88 -28.70 16.38
N SER A 122 5.72 -29.00 17.37
CA SER A 122 6.97 -29.70 17.11
C SER A 122 6.63 -30.99 16.37
N ASP A 123 7.28 -31.20 15.22
CA ASP A 123 7.31 -32.48 14.53
C ASP A 123 8.01 -33.51 15.44
N GLU A 124 7.26 -34.08 16.38
CA GLU A 124 7.50 -35.45 16.80
C GLU A 124 6.67 -36.32 15.87
N GLN A 125 7.33 -36.97 14.90
CA GLN A 125 7.33 -38.43 14.73
C GLN A 125 8.26 -38.79 13.56
N GLY A 126 9.32 -39.54 13.87
CA GLY A 126 10.22 -40.18 12.91
C GLY A 126 11.59 -40.46 13.50
#